data_AF-W7B5U6-F1
#
_entry.id   AF-W7B5U6-F1
#
_cell.length_a   1.000
_cell.length_b   1.000
_cell.length_c   1.000
_cell.angle_alpha   90.00
_cell.angle_beta   90.00
_cell.angle_gamma   90.00
#
_symmetry.space_group_name_H-M   'P 1'
#
loop_
_entity.id
_entity.type
_entity.pdbx_description
1 polymer ?
#
loop_
_entity_poly.entity_id
_entity_poly.type
_entity_poly.pdbx_seq_one_letter_code
_entity_poly.pdbx_strand_id
1 'polypeptide(L)'
;MNNLMVESIALLVVGVGYGVIHYYLNAKKNRVINLFKEGNVCIVVAHPDDEVMFFLPTLKLLFNNKDKTEIFILSLSNGNYYGIGKIREKEFTKVWSYLGGHPDNYKIIDDPNLQDGWNPWNEQYISKVLSKFCSKRNIKKVLTFDDYGVSGHPNHISVYKGAQILAKSKSIQLFSLCSTNLIQKYLASFNPISLLRYAYYNTYVLHEDT
;
A
#
# COMPACT_ATOMS: atom_id res chain seq x y z
N MET A 1 -9.10 21.99 45.06
CA MET A 1 -9.74 22.18 43.73
C MET A 1 -11.09 21.48 43.76
N ASN A 2 -12.17 22.15 43.36
CA ASN A 2 -13.50 21.53 43.32
C ASN A 2 -13.59 20.57 42.11
N ASN A 3 -14.33 19.46 42.22
CA ASN A 3 -14.43 18.42 41.18
C ASN A 3 -14.74 18.98 39.79
N LEU A 4 -15.62 19.98 39.70
CA LEU A 4 -15.95 20.68 38.44
C LEU A 4 -14.73 21.33 37.76
N MET A 5 -13.80 21.88 38.54
CA MET A 5 -12.56 22.48 38.00
C MET A 5 -11.61 21.41 37.48
N VAL A 6 -11.52 20.26 38.18
CA VAL A 6 -10.72 19.11 37.74
C VAL A 6 -11.27 18.55 36.43
N GLU A 7 -12.59 18.35 36.34
CA GLU A 7 -13.28 17.87 35.14
C GLU A 7 -13.11 18.81 33.95
N SER A 8 -13.23 20.12 34.17
CA SER A 8 -13.06 21.14 33.11
C SER A 8 -11.64 21.16 32.57
N ILE A 9 -10.63 21.06 33.45
CA ILE A 9 -9.22 20.97 33.05
C ILE A 9 -8.97 19.67 32.29
N ALA A 10 -9.52 18.53 32.75
CA ALA A 10 -9.37 17.25 32.08
C ALA A 10 -9.96 17.27 30.65
N LEU A 11 -11.16 17.83 30.47
CA LEU A 11 -11.79 17.98 29.15
C LEU A 11 -10.97 18.88 28.22
N LEU A 12 -10.42 19.98 28.73
CA LEU A 12 -9.55 20.87 27.96
C LEU A 12 -8.27 20.15 27.51
N VAL A 13 -7.62 19.42 28.41
CA VAL A 13 -6.40 18.65 28.08
C VAL A 13 -6.68 17.59 27.02
N VAL A 14 -7.79 16.86 27.14
CA VAL A 14 -8.22 15.87 26.12
C VAL A 14 -8.51 16.54 24.78
N GLY A 15 -9.22 17.67 24.77
CA GLY A 15 -9.54 18.42 23.57
C GLY A 15 -8.31 18.97 22.85
N VAL A 16 -7.37 19.57 23.60
CA VAL A 16 -6.09 20.05 23.06
C VAL A 16 -5.26 18.87 22.53
N GLY A 17 -5.17 17.77 23.29
CA GLY A 17 -4.47 16.55 22.86
C GLY A 17 -5.03 16.00 21.54
N TYR A 18 -6.36 15.91 21.43
CA TYR A 18 -7.03 15.50 20.19
C TYR A 18 -6.73 16.45 19.03
N GLY A 19 -6.78 17.77 19.26
CA GLY A 19 -6.47 18.78 18.25
C GLY A 19 -5.04 18.67 17.72
N VAL A 20 -4.05 18.47 18.60
CA VAL A 20 -2.63 18.28 18.23
C VAL A 20 -2.44 17.01 17.41
N ILE A 21 -3.04 15.90 17.83
CA ILE A 21 -2.97 14.62 17.09
C ILE A 21 -3.59 14.78 15.70
N HIS A 22 -4.79 15.38 15.61
CA HIS A 22 -5.48 15.56 14.34
C HIS A 22 -4.70 16.50 13.39
N TYR A 23 -4.13 17.59 13.91
CA TYR A 23 -3.24 18.46 13.15
C TYR A 23 -2.03 17.71 12.59
N TYR A 24 -1.35 16.92 13.43
CA TYR A 24 -0.19 16.13 13.01
C TYR A 24 -0.54 15.10 11.93
N LEU A 25 -1.66 14.38 12.11
CA LEU A 25 -2.14 13.39 11.14
C LEU A 25 -2.52 14.04 9.80
N ASN A 26 -3.16 15.20 9.83
CA ASN A 26 -3.47 15.95 8.60
C ASN A 26 -2.21 16.47 7.91
N ALA A 27 -1.24 16.99 8.66
CA ALA A 27 0.05 17.40 8.11
C ALA A 27 0.77 16.22 7.44
N LYS A 28 0.79 15.04 8.08
CA LYS A 28 1.35 13.81 7.51
C LYS A 28 0.61 13.38 6.23
N LYS A 29 -0.72 13.35 6.26
CA LYS A 29 -1.56 13.04 5.09
C LYS A 29 -1.26 13.98 3.92
N ASN A 30 -1.19 15.28 4.18
CA ASN A 30 -0.91 16.28 3.15
C ASN A 30 0.50 16.13 2.57
N ARG A 31 1.50 15.76 3.37
CA ARG A 31 2.84 15.42 2.86
C ARG A 31 2.78 14.24 1.89
N VAL A 32 2.08 13.16 2.25
CA VAL A 32 1.91 11.99 1.37
C VAL A 32 1.18 12.36 0.08
N ILE A 33 0.10 13.14 0.16
CA ILE A 33 -0.60 13.63 -1.04
C ILE A 33 0.36 14.43 -1.93
N ASN A 34 1.15 15.33 -1.36
CA ASN A 34 2.10 16.14 -2.12
C ASN A 34 3.19 15.30 -2.80
N LEU A 35 3.67 14.22 -2.15
CA LEU A 35 4.64 13.29 -2.75
C LEU A 35 4.10 12.64 -4.04
N PHE A 36 2.81 12.27 -4.05
CA PHE A 36 2.17 11.61 -5.19
C PHE A 36 1.42 12.55 -6.13
N LYS A 37 1.50 13.86 -5.90
CA LYS A 37 0.77 14.87 -6.69
C LYS A 37 1.09 14.79 -8.18
N GLU A 38 2.37 14.69 -8.52
CA GLU A 38 2.84 14.72 -9.91
C GLU A 38 3.30 13.36 -10.44
N GLY A 39 3.02 13.13 -11.71
CA GLY A 39 3.52 11.98 -12.47
C GLY A 39 2.82 10.66 -12.14
N ASN A 40 3.10 9.65 -12.96
CA ASN A 40 2.40 8.38 -12.88
C ASN A 40 2.91 7.53 -11.72
N VAL A 41 1.95 6.98 -10.97
CA VAL A 41 2.17 6.16 -9.78
C VAL A 41 1.67 4.74 -10.01
N CYS A 42 2.46 3.74 -9.65
CA CYS A 42 2.09 2.35 -9.77
C CYS A 42 2.14 1.65 -8.42
N ILE A 43 1.04 0.99 -8.06
CA ILE A 43 1.04 0.03 -6.95
C ILE A 43 1.34 -1.35 -7.53
N VAL A 44 2.30 -2.05 -6.94
CA VAL A 44 2.71 -3.38 -7.35
C VAL A 44 2.39 -4.35 -6.22
N VAL A 45 1.55 -5.34 -6.52
CA VAL A 45 1.13 -6.40 -5.60
C VAL A 45 1.54 -7.77 -6.15
N ALA A 46 1.57 -8.78 -5.29
CA ALA A 46 1.92 -10.13 -5.70
C ALA A 46 0.70 -10.85 -6.28
N HIS A 47 -0.45 -10.69 -5.63
CA HIS A 47 -1.65 -11.45 -5.92
C HIS A 47 -2.90 -10.55 -6.00
N PRO A 48 -4.00 -11.03 -6.61
CA PRO A 48 -5.27 -10.33 -6.58
C PRO A 48 -5.99 -10.57 -5.24
N ASP A 49 -6.11 -9.52 -4.42
CA ASP A 49 -6.66 -9.39 -3.05
C ASP A 49 -5.76 -8.49 -2.19
N ASP A 50 -4.45 -8.54 -2.40
CA ASP A 50 -3.44 -7.69 -1.78
C ASP A 50 -3.80 -6.20 -1.88
N GLU A 51 -4.37 -5.78 -3.02
CA GLU A 51 -4.72 -4.38 -3.28
C GLU A 51 -5.77 -3.86 -2.29
N VAL A 52 -6.71 -4.70 -1.89
CA VAL A 52 -7.71 -4.35 -0.89
C VAL A 52 -7.26 -4.67 0.52
N MET A 53 -6.52 -5.76 0.70
CA MET A 53 -6.09 -6.24 2.02
C MET A 53 -5.02 -5.35 2.64
N PHE A 54 -4.09 -4.82 1.83
CA PHE A 54 -2.94 -4.05 2.31
C PHE A 54 -2.91 -2.62 1.77
N PHE A 55 -3.42 -2.39 0.55
CA PHE A 55 -3.29 -1.09 -0.11
C PHE A 55 -4.57 -0.26 -0.17
N LEU A 56 -5.72 -0.73 0.35
CA LEU A 56 -6.98 0.01 0.24
C LEU A 56 -6.92 1.45 0.80
N PRO A 57 -6.34 1.71 1.99
CA PRO A 57 -6.20 3.09 2.48
C PRO A 57 -5.37 3.98 1.55
N THR A 58 -4.30 3.43 0.98
CA THR A 58 -3.41 4.12 0.04
C THR A 58 -4.11 4.38 -1.29
N LEU A 59 -4.79 3.38 -1.85
CA LEU A 59 -5.61 3.52 -3.06
C LEU A 59 -6.65 4.61 -2.87
N LYS A 60 -7.42 4.58 -1.77
CA LYS A 60 -8.41 5.63 -1.47
C LYS A 60 -7.78 7.02 -1.38
N LEU A 61 -6.60 7.15 -0.79
CA LEU A 61 -5.89 8.43 -0.77
C LEU A 61 -5.59 8.92 -2.18
N LEU A 62 -5.00 8.07 -3.02
CA LEU A 62 -4.64 8.42 -4.39
C LEU A 62 -5.90 8.77 -5.21
N PHE A 63 -6.92 7.90 -5.19
CA PHE A 63 -8.17 8.12 -5.93
C PHE A 63 -8.91 9.40 -5.54
N ASN A 64 -8.76 9.86 -4.30
CA ASN A 64 -9.39 11.09 -3.81
C ASN A 64 -8.59 12.36 -4.10
N ASN A 65 -7.29 12.26 -4.40
CA ASN A 65 -6.38 13.43 -4.45
C ASN A 65 -5.52 13.50 -5.72
N LYS A 66 -5.64 12.54 -6.63
CA LYS A 66 -4.87 12.45 -7.88
C LYS A 66 -5.79 12.11 -9.06
N ASP A 67 -5.41 12.53 -10.26
CA ASP A 67 -6.07 12.10 -11.49
C ASP A 67 -5.99 10.57 -11.62
N LYS A 68 -7.15 9.96 -11.83
CA LYS A 68 -7.32 8.50 -11.92
C LYS A 68 -6.60 7.90 -13.13
N THR A 69 -6.34 8.70 -14.16
CA THR A 69 -5.57 8.31 -15.35
C THR A 69 -4.06 8.19 -15.07
N GLU A 70 -3.59 8.72 -13.95
CA GLU A 70 -2.18 8.66 -13.53
C GLU A 70 -1.92 7.57 -12.47
N ILE A 71 -2.96 6.85 -12.03
CA ILE A 71 -2.89 5.78 -11.04
C ILE A 71 -2.91 4.44 -11.76
N PHE A 72 -1.90 3.61 -11.51
CA PHE A 72 -1.73 2.29 -12.10
C PHE A 72 -1.65 1.22 -11.01
N ILE A 73 -2.06 0.00 -11.34
CA ILE A 73 -1.85 -1.15 -10.48
C ILE A 73 -1.40 -2.38 -11.28
N LEU A 74 -0.44 -3.12 -10.74
CA LEU A 74 0.09 -4.33 -11.34
C LEU A 74 0.06 -5.46 -10.33
N SER A 75 -0.63 -6.55 -10.65
CA SER A 75 -0.53 -7.81 -9.93
C SER A 75 0.41 -8.75 -10.68
N LEU A 76 1.47 -9.21 -10.01
CA LEU A 76 2.55 -10.02 -10.62
C LEU A 76 2.17 -11.48 -10.85
N SER A 77 1.05 -11.93 -10.29
CA SER A 77 0.43 -13.22 -10.56
C SER A 77 -1.10 -13.07 -10.61
N ASN A 78 -1.80 -14.09 -11.09
CA ASN A 78 -3.26 -14.16 -10.98
C ASN A 78 -3.74 -14.87 -9.70
N GLY A 79 -2.83 -15.17 -8.77
CA GLY A 79 -3.20 -15.80 -7.50
C GLY A 79 -3.75 -17.22 -7.63
N ASN A 80 -3.27 -17.98 -8.63
CA ASN A 80 -3.83 -19.29 -8.98
C ASN A 80 -3.39 -20.46 -8.07
N TYR A 81 -2.93 -20.20 -6.84
CA TYR A 81 -2.45 -21.26 -5.94
C TYR A 81 -3.47 -22.38 -5.72
N TYR A 82 -4.75 -22.03 -5.61
CA TYR A 82 -5.86 -22.98 -5.45
C TYR A 82 -6.58 -23.35 -6.76
N GLY A 83 -6.02 -23.01 -7.93
CA GLY A 83 -6.65 -23.28 -9.23
C GLY A 83 -7.82 -22.34 -9.59
N ILE A 84 -7.98 -21.23 -8.87
CA ILE A 84 -9.08 -20.26 -9.04
C ILE A 84 -8.64 -18.90 -9.62
N GLY A 85 -7.46 -18.82 -10.24
CA GLY A 85 -6.88 -17.55 -10.71
C GLY A 85 -7.78 -16.76 -11.65
N LYS A 86 -8.55 -17.43 -12.52
CA LYS A 86 -9.52 -16.77 -13.42
C LYS A 86 -10.72 -16.16 -12.70
N ILE A 87 -11.05 -16.65 -11.51
CA ILE A 87 -12.06 -16.04 -10.65
C ILE A 87 -11.47 -14.79 -9.98
N ARG A 88 -10.26 -14.91 -9.41
CA ARG A 88 -9.55 -13.79 -8.78
C ARG A 88 -9.25 -12.64 -9.75
N GLU A 89 -8.93 -12.94 -11.02
CA GLU A 89 -8.78 -11.94 -12.09
C GLU A 89 -10.06 -11.10 -12.28
N LYS A 90 -11.24 -11.75 -12.25
CA LYS A 90 -12.53 -11.07 -12.37
C LYS A 90 -12.86 -10.26 -11.13
N GLU A 91 -12.55 -10.77 -9.94
CA GLU A 91 -12.73 -10.07 -8.67
C GLU A 91 -11.89 -8.79 -8.61
N PHE A 92 -10.60 -8.91 -8.91
CA PHE A 92 -9.69 -7.77 -9.00
C PHE A 92 -10.18 -6.70 -9.98
N THR A 93 -10.64 -7.11 -11.16
CA THR A 93 -11.17 -6.19 -12.17
C THR A 93 -12.41 -5.45 -11.66
N LYS A 94 -13.33 -6.16 -10.97
CA LYS A 94 -14.51 -5.55 -10.36
C LYS A 94 -14.14 -4.56 -9.26
N VAL A 95 -13.18 -4.92 -8.40
CA VAL A 95 -12.67 -4.05 -7.33
C VAL A 95 -12.03 -2.79 -7.92
N TRP A 96 -11.16 -2.95 -8.92
CA TRP A 96 -10.52 -1.82 -9.60
C TRP A 96 -11.54 -0.87 -10.21
N SER A 97 -12.55 -1.41 -10.91
CA SER A 97 -13.66 -0.63 -11.45
C SER A 97 -14.48 0.06 -10.35
N TYR A 98 -14.75 -0.62 -9.23
CA TYR A 98 -15.52 -0.08 -8.11
C TYR A 98 -14.81 1.11 -7.43
N LEU A 99 -13.48 1.05 -7.32
CA LEU A 99 -12.66 2.16 -6.82
C LEU A 99 -12.57 3.34 -7.81
N GLY A 100 -13.06 3.17 -9.04
CA GLY A 100 -13.01 4.17 -10.11
C GLY A 100 -11.72 4.13 -10.93
N GLY A 101 -10.99 3.02 -10.89
CA GLY A 101 -9.77 2.81 -11.66
C GLY A 101 -9.97 2.93 -13.16
N HIS A 102 -9.02 3.55 -13.87
CA HIS A 102 -9.07 3.63 -15.32
C HIS A 102 -8.90 2.22 -15.94
N PRO A 103 -9.75 1.80 -16.91
CA PRO A 103 -9.73 0.43 -17.44
C PRO A 103 -8.39 -0.04 -17.99
N ASP A 104 -7.60 0.86 -18.57
CA ASP A 104 -6.30 0.52 -19.18
C ASP A 104 -5.11 0.56 -18.20
N ASN A 105 -5.36 0.97 -16.95
CA ASN A 105 -4.32 1.26 -15.97
C ASN A 105 -4.04 0.12 -15.00
N TYR A 106 -4.68 -1.03 -15.18
CA TYR A 106 -4.35 -2.23 -14.42
C TYR A 106 -3.80 -3.34 -15.32
N LYS A 107 -3.03 -4.25 -14.73
CA LYS A 107 -2.64 -5.50 -15.36
C LYS A 107 -2.49 -6.58 -14.31
N ILE A 108 -2.96 -7.78 -14.66
CA ILE A 108 -2.74 -9.01 -13.91
C ILE A 108 -1.87 -9.89 -14.80
N ILE A 109 -0.77 -10.39 -14.25
CA ILE A 109 0.17 -11.25 -14.95
C ILE A 109 -0.21 -12.71 -14.70
N ASP A 110 -0.22 -13.50 -15.77
CA ASP A 110 -0.36 -14.95 -15.74
C ASP A 110 0.89 -15.51 -16.42
N ASP A 111 1.95 -15.73 -15.64
CA ASP A 111 3.29 -16.06 -16.10
C ASP A 111 3.82 -17.29 -15.35
N PRO A 112 4.29 -18.34 -16.05
CA PRO A 112 4.84 -19.54 -15.41
C PRO A 112 5.99 -19.28 -14.43
N ASN A 113 6.72 -18.17 -14.56
CA ASN A 113 7.83 -17.81 -13.68
C ASN A 113 7.40 -17.05 -12.41
N LEU A 114 6.13 -16.62 -12.33
CA LEU A 114 5.56 -15.84 -11.25
C LEU A 114 4.26 -16.50 -10.73
N GLN A 115 4.27 -17.83 -10.60
CA GLN A 115 3.12 -18.56 -10.07
C GLN A 115 2.99 -18.34 -8.56
N ASP A 116 1.76 -18.17 -8.10
CA ASP A 116 1.43 -18.03 -6.68
C ASP A 116 1.85 -19.29 -5.89
N GLY A 117 2.38 -19.09 -4.69
CA GLY A 117 2.85 -20.14 -3.80
C GLY A 117 3.91 -19.68 -2.80
N TRP A 118 4.52 -20.66 -2.14
CA TRP A 118 5.53 -20.45 -1.09
C TRP A 118 6.98 -20.51 -1.59
N ASN A 119 7.19 -20.51 -2.90
CA ASN A 119 8.52 -20.43 -3.49
C ASN A 119 8.86 -18.97 -3.80
N PRO A 120 10.05 -18.48 -3.43
CA PRO A 120 10.47 -17.14 -3.81
C PRO A 120 10.56 -17.00 -5.32
N TRP A 121 10.22 -15.82 -5.82
CA TRP A 121 10.32 -15.49 -7.23
C TRP A 121 11.69 -14.92 -7.57
N ASN A 122 12.08 -15.00 -8.84
CA ASN A 122 13.33 -14.42 -9.31
C ASN A 122 13.25 -12.89 -9.33
N GLU A 123 14.01 -12.24 -8.47
CA GLU A 123 14.00 -10.78 -8.25
C GLU A 123 14.44 -10.00 -9.50
N GLN A 124 15.42 -10.51 -10.26
CA GLN A 124 15.87 -9.90 -11.52
C GLN A 124 14.81 -10.01 -12.61
N TYR A 125 14.05 -11.11 -12.65
CA TYR A 125 12.93 -11.28 -13.56
C TYR A 125 11.81 -10.27 -13.25
N ILE A 126 11.45 -10.14 -11.97
CA ILE A 126 10.51 -9.11 -11.51
C ILE A 126 10.98 -7.72 -11.93
N SER A 127 12.24 -7.38 -11.68
CA SER A 127 12.80 -6.08 -12.08
C SER A 127 12.65 -5.82 -13.59
N LYS A 128 12.88 -6.82 -14.44
CA LYS A 128 12.65 -6.71 -15.91
C LYS A 128 11.19 -6.49 -16.25
N VAL A 129 10.28 -7.24 -15.64
CA VAL A 129 8.82 -7.09 -15.82
C VAL A 129 8.38 -5.69 -15.43
N LEU A 130 8.79 -5.21 -14.26
CA LEU A 130 8.47 -3.87 -13.77
C LEU A 130 9.10 -2.79 -14.65
N SER A 131 10.34 -2.96 -15.09
CA SER A 131 11.01 -2.02 -16.00
C SER A 131 10.23 -1.80 -17.29
N LYS A 132 9.76 -2.90 -17.91
CA LYS A 132 8.92 -2.86 -19.12
C LYS A 132 7.58 -2.18 -18.84
N PHE A 133 6.92 -2.53 -17.73
CA PHE A 133 5.63 -1.97 -17.37
C PHE A 133 5.70 -0.47 -17.10
N CYS A 134 6.70 -0.04 -16.32
CA CYS A 134 6.90 1.35 -15.91
C CYS A 134 7.31 2.24 -17.08
N SER A 135 8.25 1.78 -17.91
CA SER A 135 8.74 2.57 -19.06
C SER A 135 7.63 2.87 -20.06
N LYS A 136 6.77 1.88 -20.37
CA LYS A 136 5.65 2.05 -21.30
C LYS A 136 4.63 3.09 -20.83
N ARG A 137 4.52 3.30 -19.52
CA ARG A 137 3.51 4.16 -18.88
C ARG A 137 4.09 5.41 -18.23
N ASN A 138 5.38 5.70 -18.47
CA ASN A 138 6.09 6.79 -17.82
C ASN A 138 5.90 6.83 -16.28
N ILE A 139 5.84 5.66 -15.65
CA ILE A 139 5.74 5.55 -14.18
C ILE A 139 7.09 5.94 -13.59
N LYS A 140 7.05 6.80 -12.57
CA LYS A 140 8.24 7.24 -11.82
C LYS A 140 8.18 6.90 -10.34
N LYS A 141 7.00 6.53 -9.84
CA LYS A 141 6.78 6.18 -8.43
C LYS A 141 6.18 4.79 -8.35
N VAL A 142 6.82 3.89 -7.62
CA VAL A 142 6.36 2.52 -7.37
C VAL A 142 6.07 2.34 -5.90
N LEU A 143 4.89 1.82 -5.56
CA LEU A 143 4.49 1.46 -4.20
C LEU A 143 4.38 -0.06 -4.10
N THR A 144 4.99 -0.68 -3.10
CA THR A 144 4.87 -2.13 -2.89
C THR A 144 5.06 -2.51 -1.41
N PHE A 145 5.22 -3.80 -1.13
CA PHE A 145 5.53 -4.34 0.20
C PHE A 145 6.89 -3.86 0.70
N ASP A 146 7.24 -4.19 1.95
CA ASP A 146 8.59 -4.03 2.50
C ASP A 146 9.41 -5.33 2.43
N ASP A 147 10.62 -5.25 2.97
CA ASP A 147 11.57 -6.35 3.10
C ASP A 147 11.03 -7.56 3.90
N TYR A 148 10.11 -7.32 4.84
CA TYR A 148 9.43 -8.38 5.58
C TYR A 148 8.28 -9.04 4.79
N GLY A 149 7.70 -8.36 3.80
CA GLY A 149 6.62 -8.91 2.98
C GLY A 149 5.32 -9.10 3.76
N VAL A 150 4.97 -8.14 4.62
CA VAL A 150 3.75 -8.09 5.47
C VAL A 150 3.68 -9.15 6.56
N SER A 151 3.79 -10.42 6.19
CA SER A 151 3.69 -11.59 7.07
C SER A 151 4.79 -12.62 6.78
N GLY A 152 5.88 -12.22 6.12
CA GLY A 152 6.94 -13.13 5.69
C GLY A 152 6.61 -13.91 4.41
N HIS A 153 5.62 -13.47 3.62
CA HIS A 153 5.25 -14.20 2.41
C HIS A 153 6.35 -14.06 1.33
N PRO A 154 6.91 -15.16 0.80
CA PRO A 154 8.10 -15.11 -0.06
C PRO A 154 7.86 -14.34 -1.36
N ASN A 155 6.66 -14.40 -1.93
CA ASN A 155 6.33 -13.62 -3.13
C ASN A 155 6.36 -12.11 -2.84
N HIS A 156 5.84 -11.66 -1.69
CA HIS A 156 5.83 -10.23 -1.30
C HIS A 156 7.25 -9.70 -1.13
N ILE A 157 8.10 -10.48 -0.45
CA ILE A 157 9.53 -10.18 -0.29
C ILE A 157 10.21 -10.10 -1.67
N SER A 158 9.89 -11.03 -2.57
CA SER A 158 10.45 -11.04 -3.93
C SER A 158 10.00 -9.82 -4.74
N VAL A 159 8.75 -9.37 -4.58
CA VAL A 159 8.25 -8.13 -5.19
C VAL A 159 9.06 -6.93 -4.71
N TYR A 160 9.23 -6.79 -3.38
CA TYR A 160 10.01 -5.70 -2.79
C TYR A 160 11.43 -5.65 -3.35
N LYS A 161 12.15 -6.78 -3.30
CA LYS A 161 13.53 -6.85 -3.78
C LYS A 161 13.65 -6.60 -5.28
N GLY A 162 12.73 -7.13 -6.09
CA GLY A 162 12.67 -6.85 -7.52
C GLY A 162 12.44 -5.36 -7.82
N ALA A 163 11.60 -4.70 -7.03
CA ALA A 163 11.37 -3.26 -7.12
C ALA A 163 12.58 -2.44 -6.68
N GLN A 164 13.33 -2.87 -5.65
CA GLN A 164 14.60 -2.25 -5.27
C GLN A 164 15.65 -2.32 -6.39
N ILE A 165 15.77 -3.47 -7.08
CA ILE A 165 16.67 -3.61 -8.23
C ILE A 165 16.26 -2.63 -9.34
N LEU A 166 14.95 -2.46 -9.58
CA LEU A 166 14.45 -1.46 -10.54
C LEU A 166 14.84 -0.04 -10.13
N ALA A 167 14.59 0.35 -8.87
CA ALA A 167 14.89 1.68 -8.36
C ALA A 167 16.39 2.03 -8.41
N LYS A 168 17.27 1.05 -8.20
CA LYS A 168 18.72 1.24 -8.33
C LYS A 168 19.18 1.38 -9.79
N SER A 169 18.47 0.75 -10.73
CA SER A 169 18.86 0.72 -12.14
C SER A 169 18.17 1.79 -13.01
N LYS A 170 17.12 2.44 -12.50
CA LYS A 170 16.31 3.44 -13.19
C LYS A 170 15.97 4.56 -12.22
N SER A 171 15.70 5.76 -12.73
CA SER A 171 15.19 6.88 -11.91
C SER A 171 13.72 6.66 -11.51
N ILE A 172 13.47 5.66 -10.65
CA ILE A 172 12.19 5.32 -10.04
C ILE A 172 12.30 5.55 -8.53
N GLN A 173 11.36 6.31 -7.97
CA GLN A 173 11.19 6.40 -6.52
C GLN A 173 10.40 5.19 -6.03
N LEU A 174 10.98 4.44 -5.11
CA LEU A 174 10.34 3.28 -4.48
C LEU A 174 9.76 3.70 -3.14
N PHE A 175 8.52 3.27 -2.90
CA PHE A 175 7.84 3.43 -1.64
C PHE A 175 7.39 2.05 -1.16
N SER A 176 7.71 1.70 0.09
CA SER A 176 7.31 0.42 0.67
C SER A 176 6.26 0.63 1.75
N LEU A 177 5.38 -0.36 1.96
CA LEU A 177 4.62 -0.46 3.20
C LEU A 177 5.57 -0.50 4.41
N CYS A 178 5.04 -0.34 5.61
CA CYS A 178 5.73 -0.83 6.81
C CYS A 178 4.88 -1.90 7.47
N SER A 179 5.42 -3.11 7.51
CA SER A 179 4.87 -4.24 8.23
C SER A 179 4.79 -3.90 9.71
N THR A 180 3.62 -4.14 10.30
CA THR A 180 3.40 -4.03 11.74
C THR A 180 3.44 -5.42 12.35
N ASN A 181 3.80 -5.52 13.63
CA ASN A 181 3.82 -6.80 14.35
C ASN A 181 2.48 -7.54 14.19
N LEU A 182 2.50 -8.82 13.82
CA LEU A 182 1.30 -9.64 13.61
C LEU A 182 0.31 -9.56 14.79
N ILE A 183 0.82 -9.45 16.01
CA ILE A 183 0.04 -9.28 17.24
C ILE A 183 -0.81 -7.99 17.21
N GLN A 184 -0.27 -6.88 16.70
CA GLN A 184 -1.04 -5.63 16.58
C GLN A 184 -2.10 -5.69 15.48
N LYS A 185 -1.87 -6.49 14.43
CA LYS A 185 -2.79 -6.68 13.30
C LYS A 185 -4.08 -7.42 13.71
N TYR A 186 -3.98 -8.37 14.66
CA TYR A 186 -5.12 -9.18 15.11
C TYR A 186 -5.67 -8.82 16.50
N LEU A 187 -4.93 -8.07 17.33
CA LEU A 187 -5.41 -7.60 18.65
C LEU A 187 -5.97 -6.17 18.64
N ALA A 188 -5.95 -5.46 17.49
CA ALA A 188 -6.47 -4.09 17.38
C ALA A 188 -7.92 -3.94 17.86
N SER A 189 -8.73 -5.00 17.76
CA SER A 189 -10.13 -5.06 18.18
C SER A 189 -10.36 -5.08 19.70
N PHE A 190 -9.30 -5.26 20.52
CA PHE A 190 -9.45 -5.45 21.97
C PHE A 190 -8.94 -4.29 22.83
N ASN A 191 -8.40 -3.20 22.25
CA ASN A 191 -7.92 -2.06 23.02
C ASN A 191 -8.14 -0.70 22.30
N PRO A 192 -8.79 0.30 22.92
CA PRO A 192 -8.96 1.63 22.32
C PRO A 192 -7.63 2.35 22.03
N ILE A 193 -6.56 2.04 22.78
CA ILE A 193 -5.20 2.52 22.51
C ILE A 193 -4.62 1.84 21.27
N SER A 194 -4.93 0.55 21.02
CA SER A 194 -4.54 -0.10 19.77
C SER A 194 -5.37 0.40 18.59
N LEU A 195 -6.60 0.86 18.79
CA LEU A 195 -7.40 1.52 17.75
C LEU A 195 -6.84 2.91 17.38
N LEU A 196 -6.45 3.70 18.38
CA LEU A 196 -5.77 4.99 18.18
C LEU A 196 -4.39 4.81 17.55
N ARG A 197 -3.62 3.80 17.99
CA ARG A 197 -2.36 3.40 17.35
C ARG A 197 -2.59 2.88 15.94
N TYR A 198 -3.60 2.07 15.69
CA TYR A 198 -3.96 1.60 14.36
C TYR A 198 -4.32 2.77 13.44
N ALA A 199 -5.13 3.72 13.92
CA ALA A 199 -5.42 4.96 13.19
C ALA A 199 -4.16 5.83 12.96
N TYR A 200 -3.21 5.84 13.90
CA TYR A 200 -1.95 6.61 13.85
C TYR A 200 -0.85 5.95 12.99
N TYR A 201 -0.75 4.63 13.01
CA TYR A 201 0.26 3.83 12.32
C TYR A 201 -0.21 3.23 10.99
N ASN A 202 -1.51 3.14 10.71
CA ASN A 202 -2.02 2.64 9.41
C ASN A 202 -2.59 3.74 8.51
N THR A 203 -2.46 5.00 8.92
CA THR A 203 -2.58 6.13 7.98
C THR A 203 -1.24 6.36 7.30
N TYR A 204 -1.13 5.79 6.10
CA TYR A 204 -0.14 6.17 5.09
C TYR A 204 1.32 5.92 5.49
N VAL A 205 1.62 4.70 5.93
CA VAL A 205 3.02 4.33 6.19
C VAL A 205 3.61 3.77 4.91
N LEU A 206 3.94 4.71 4.05
CA LEU A 206 4.84 4.50 2.93
C LEU A 206 6.19 5.09 3.35
N HIS A 207 7.24 4.27 3.30
CA HIS A 207 8.61 4.74 3.46
C HIS A 207 9.22 4.96 2.07
N GLU A 208 9.83 6.11 1.80
CA GLU A 208 10.61 6.28 0.57
C GLU A 208 11.94 5.57 0.74
N ASP A 209 12.18 4.56 -0.09
CA ASP A 209 13.45 3.83 -0.08
C ASP A 209 14.47 4.57 -0.94
N THR A 210 15.52 5.08 -0.30
CA THR A 210 16.67 5.73 -0.93
C THR A 210 17.70 4.73 -1.45
#